data_AF-A0A7C4R8B8-F1
#
_entry.id   AF-A0A7C4R8B8-F1
#
_cell.length_a   1.000
_cell.length_b   1.000
_cell.length_c   1.000
_cell.angle_alpha   90.00
_cell.angle_beta   90.00
_cell.angle_gamma   90.00
#
_symmetry.space_group_name_H-M   'P 1'
#
loop_
_entity.id
_entity.type
_entity.pdbx_description
1 polymer ?
#
loop_
_entity_poly.entity_id
_entity_poly.type
_entity_poly.pdbx_seq_one_letter_code
_entity_poly.pdbx_strand_id
1 'polypeptide(L)'
;MSKKGYWMWSSLGLLCLLIIAVYLAAYYYSESIHYKTLYERAAADLRKLTMKVNILIDYGNGTLVWYNGTMVPKEASVLMATKVVAAVEGTEYPDMGTFVDSINGVRNESGRYWIWYIWNQ
;
A
#
# COMPACT_ATOMS: atom_id res chain seq x y z
N MET A 1 21.43 14.80 65.26
CA MET A 1 21.57 13.57 64.43
C MET A 1 20.78 13.75 63.14
N SER A 2 21.25 13.14 62.04
CA SER A 2 20.53 12.94 60.77
C SER A 2 20.27 14.14 59.84
N LYS A 3 21.30 14.74 59.24
CA LYS A 3 21.14 15.38 57.90
C LYS A 3 21.62 14.47 56.77
N LYS A 4 22.67 13.67 57.01
CA LYS A 4 23.21 12.69 56.06
C LYS A 4 22.24 11.55 55.72
N GLY A 5 21.44 11.09 56.69
CA GLY A 5 20.47 10.00 56.49
C GLY A 5 19.40 10.36 55.45
N TYR A 6 18.80 11.55 55.55
CA TYR A 6 17.75 11.98 54.62
C TYR A 6 18.25 12.08 53.18
N TRP A 7 19.40 12.69 52.95
CA TRP A 7 20.01 12.76 51.61
C TRP A 7 20.34 11.38 51.03
N MET A 8 20.80 10.44 51.87
CA MET A 8 21.06 9.07 51.46
C MET A 8 19.78 8.37 50.99
N TRP A 9 18.67 8.47 51.75
CA TRP A 9 17.39 7.87 51.39
C TRP A 9 16.76 8.53 50.15
N SER A 10 16.86 9.85 50.02
CA SER A 10 16.41 10.55 48.81
C SER A 10 17.20 10.12 47.57
N SER A 11 18.52 9.96 47.69
CA SER A 11 19.37 9.49 46.59
C SER A 11 19.05 8.04 46.19
N LEU A 12 18.74 7.19 47.17
CA LEU A 12 18.34 5.80 46.93
C LEU A 12 17.00 5.72 46.20
N GLY A 13 16.02 6.54 46.61
CA GLY A 13 14.73 6.62 45.93
C GLY A 13 14.86 7.08 44.47
N LEU A 14 15.70 8.09 44.22
CA LEU A 14 15.99 8.58 42.87
C LEU A 14 16.68 7.52 42.01
N LEU A 15 17.61 6.75 42.58
CA LEU A 15 18.30 5.66 41.89
C LEU A 15 17.32 4.56 41.47
N CYS A 16 16.40 4.17 42.36
CA CYS A 16 15.34 3.21 42.04
C CYS A 16 14.44 3.70 40.90
N LEU A 17 14.03 4.97 40.93
CA LEU A 17 13.21 5.56 39.86
C LEU A 17 13.95 5.59 38.52
N LEU A 18 15.25 5.90 38.50
CA LEU A 18 16.06 5.86 37.29
C LEU A 18 16.13 4.45 36.70
N ILE A 19 16.32 3.42 37.52
CA ILE A 19 16.36 2.04 37.04
C ILE A 19 15.02 1.63 36.41
N ILE A 20 13.90 1.97 37.05
CA ILE A 20 12.56 1.68 36.52
C ILE A 20 12.33 2.44 35.20
N ALA A 21 12.70 3.72 35.15
CA ALA A 21 12.56 4.53 33.95
C ALA A 21 13.40 3.97 32.79
N VAL A 22 14.65 3.56 33.04
CA VAL A 22 15.52 2.93 32.03
C VAL A 22 14.94 1.60 31.56
N TYR A 23 14.44 0.76 32.48
CA TYR A 23 13.82 -0.51 32.12
C TYR A 23 12.58 -0.33 31.24
N LEU A 24 11.67 0.57 31.62
CA LEU A 24 10.49 0.91 30.82
C LEU A 24 10.89 1.49 29.46
N ALA A 25 11.85 2.42 29.43
CA ALA A 25 12.33 3.00 28.18
C ALA A 25 12.95 1.94 27.26
N ALA A 26 13.75 1.02 27.80
CA ALA A 26 14.32 -0.10 27.04
C ALA A 26 13.23 -1.02 26.49
N TYR A 27 12.22 -1.34 27.30
CA TYR A 27 11.08 -2.16 26.90
C TYR A 27 10.31 -1.50 25.75
N TYR A 28 9.84 -0.25 25.92
CA TYR A 28 9.12 0.49 24.87
C TYR A 28 9.96 0.72 23.61
N TYR A 29 11.25 0.97 23.76
CA TYR A 29 12.16 1.13 22.62
C TYR A 29 12.25 -0.18 21.82
N SER A 30 12.48 -1.30 22.50
CA SER A 30 12.59 -2.62 21.84
C SER A 30 11.31 -2.98 21.10
N GLU A 31 10.16 -2.76 21.73
CA GLU A 31 8.84 -2.98 21.16
C GLU A 31 8.61 -2.10 19.91
N SER A 32 9.00 -0.81 19.97
CA SER A 32 8.88 0.10 18.83
C SER A 32 9.72 -0.34 17.62
N ILE A 33 10.92 -0.87 17.87
CA ILE A 33 11.81 -1.37 16.81
C ILE A 33 11.25 -2.66 16.21
N HIS A 34 10.63 -3.51 17.02
CA HIS A 34 10.01 -4.74 16.55
C HIS A 34 8.91 -4.46 15.52
N TYR A 35 7.97 -3.57 15.85
CA TYR A 35 6.91 -3.18 14.92
C TYR A 35 7.47 -2.52 13.66
N LYS A 36 8.39 -1.56 13.79
CA LYS A 36 9.01 -0.91 12.63
C LYS A 36 9.64 -1.92 11.68
N THR A 37 10.39 -2.87 12.23
CA THR A 37 11.05 -3.91 11.43
C THR A 37 10.06 -4.81 10.70
N LEU A 38 8.96 -5.19 11.37
CA LEU A 38 7.89 -5.98 10.74
C LEU A 38 7.22 -5.20 9.62
N TYR A 39 6.89 -3.93 9.83
CA TYR A 39 6.30 -3.06 8.80
C TYR A 39 7.24 -2.88 7.60
N GLU A 40 8.52 -2.63 7.83
CA GLU A 40 9.50 -2.46 6.76
C GLU A 40 9.68 -3.75 5.95
N ARG A 41 9.71 -4.91 6.61
CA ARG A 41 9.78 -6.22 5.92
C ARG A 41 8.54 -6.47 5.09
N ALA A 42 7.35 -6.27 5.66
CA ALA A 42 6.09 -6.43 4.94
C ALA A 42 6.02 -5.49 3.72
N ALA A 43 6.38 -4.22 3.89
CA ALA A 43 6.42 -3.24 2.80
C ALA A 43 7.45 -3.61 1.73
N ALA A 44 8.62 -4.13 2.12
CA ALA A 44 9.64 -4.59 1.20
C ALA A 44 9.17 -5.81 0.39
N ASP A 45 8.49 -6.76 1.03
CA ASP A 45 7.97 -7.95 0.36
C ASP A 45 6.79 -7.61 -0.57
N LEU A 46 5.89 -6.73 -0.15
CA LEU A 46 4.85 -6.15 -1.02
C LEU A 46 5.47 -5.46 -2.24
N ARG A 47 6.53 -4.66 -2.06
CA ARG A 47 7.27 -4.04 -3.17
C ARG A 47 7.91 -5.05 -4.12
N LYS A 48 8.33 -6.22 -3.64
CA LYS A 48 8.86 -7.29 -4.51
C LYS A 48 7.75 -7.98 -5.31
N LEU A 49 6.53 -8.04 -4.77
CA LEU A 49 5.38 -8.72 -5.39
C LEU A 49 4.52 -7.79 -6.25
N THR A 50 4.76 -6.49 -6.21
CA THR A 50 4.00 -5.48 -6.96
C THR A 50 4.87 -4.77 -7.99
N MET A 51 4.23 -4.14 -8.95
CA MET A 51 4.83 -3.27 -9.97
C MET A 51 3.98 -2.02 -10.15
N LYS A 52 4.60 -0.96 -10.69
CA LYS A 52 3.91 0.27 -11.07
C LYS A 52 3.63 0.25 -12.57
N VAL A 53 2.39 0.53 -12.93
CA VAL A 53 1.96 0.69 -14.32
C VAL A 53 1.30 2.06 -14.52
N ASN A 54 1.42 2.61 -15.71
CA ASN A 54 0.71 3.82 -16.12
C ASN A 54 -0.42 3.39 -17.06
N ILE A 55 -1.65 3.84 -16.78
CA ILE A 55 -2.84 3.47 -17.54
C ILE A 55 -3.45 4.75 -18.09
N LEU A 56 -3.67 4.79 -19.40
CA LEU A 56 -4.47 5.80 -20.05
C LEU A 56 -5.81 5.19 -20.45
N ILE A 57 -6.90 5.87 -20.10
CA ILE A 57 -8.23 5.54 -20.60
C ILE A 57 -8.64 6.64 -21.58
N ASP A 58 -8.81 6.26 -22.84
CA ASP A 58 -9.37 7.10 -23.91
C ASP A 58 -10.83 6.69 -24.13
N TYR A 59 -11.76 7.61 -23.87
CA TYR A 59 -13.19 7.36 -24.02
C TYR A 59 -13.71 7.55 -25.45
N GLY A 60 -12.84 7.90 -26.40
CA GLY A 60 -13.20 8.08 -27.82
C GLY A 60 -14.01 9.36 -28.11
N ASN A 61 -14.35 10.14 -27.09
CA ASN A 61 -15.04 11.44 -27.21
C ASN A 61 -14.09 12.64 -26.99
N GLY A 62 -12.78 12.40 -27.03
CA GLY A 62 -11.73 13.38 -26.72
C GLY A 62 -11.36 13.46 -25.24
N THR A 63 -12.07 12.75 -24.36
CA THR A 63 -11.70 12.64 -22.94
C THR A 63 -10.63 11.58 -22.76
N LEU A 64 -9.51 12.00 -22.17
CA LEU A 64 -8.34 11.17 -21.87
C LEU A 64 -8.00 11.30 -20.39
N VAL A 65 -7.88 10.17 -19.68
CA VAL A 65 -7.55 10.16 -18.24
C VAL A 65 -6.35 9.27 -17.98
N TRP A 66 -5.28 9.86 -17.43
CA TRP A 66 -4.08 9.16 -17.02
C TRP A 66 -4.11 8.78 -15.54
N TYR A 67 -3.78 7.53 -15.25
CA TYR A 67 -3.53 6.99 -13.92
C TYR A 67 -2.07 6.51 -13.85
N ASN A 68 -1.21 7.35 -13.29
CA ASN A 68 0.23 7.12 -13.25
C ASN A 68 0.66 6.45 -11.93
N GLY A 69 1.57 5.48 -12.04
CA GLY A 69 2.13 4.79 -10.87
C GLY A 69 1.13 3.88 -10.16
N THR A 70 0.11 3.39 -10.87
CA THR A 70 -0.87 2.43 -10.35
C THR A 70 -0.14 1.16 -9.89
N MET A 71 -0.28 0.84 -8.61
CA MET A 71 0.35 -0.34 -8.01
C MET A 71 -0.50 -1.58 -8.27
N VAL A 72 0.06 -2.57 -8.95
CA VAL A 72 -0.60 -3.85 -9.26
C VAL A 72 0.31 -5.02 -8.91
N PRO A 73 -0.22 -6.23 -8.63
CA PRO A 73 0.59 -7.43 -8.53
C PRO A 73 1.43 -7.65 -9.80
N LYS A 74 2.63 -8.23 -9.68
CA LYS A 74 3.52 -8.47 -10.84
C LYS A 74 2.92 -9.34 -11.94
N GLU A 75 2.00 -10.22 -11.57
CA GLU A 75 1.31 -11.13 -12.50
C GLU A 75 -0.09 -10.61 -12.89
N ALA A 76 -0.39 -9.34 -12.58
CA ALA A 76 -1.68 -8.76 -12.91
C ALA A 76 -1.88 -8.65 -14.43
N SER A 77 -3.07 -9.04 -14.89
CA SER A 77 -3.50 -8.78 -16.26
C SER A 77 -3.81 -7.29 -16.47
N VAL A 78 -3.81 -6.84 -17.73
CA VAL A 78 -4.23 -5.47 -18.08
C VAL A 78 -5.66 -5.19 -17.61
N LEU A 79 -6.55 -6.19 -17.69
CA LEU A 79 -7.91 -6.09 -17.17
C LEU A 79 -7.92 -5.85 -15.65
N MET A 80 -7.13 -6.59 -14.88
CA MET A 80 -7.02 -6.39 -13.43
C MET A 80 -6.47 -5.00 -13.12
N ALA A 81 -5.43 -4.57 -13.82
CA ALA A 81 -4.86 -3.24 -13.65
C ALA A 81 -5.88 -2.13 -13.94
N THR A 82 -6.71 -2.31 -14.97
CA THR A 82 -7.79 -1.37 -15.32
C THR A 82 -8.87 -1.34 -14.25
N LYS A 83 -9.25 -2.50 -13.69
CA LYS A 83 -10.22 -2.61 -12.58
C LYS A 83 -9.75 -1.91 -11.29
N VAL A 84 -8.45 -1.68 -11.12
CA VAL A 84 -7.92 -0.90 -9.97
C VAL A 84 -8.27 0.59 -10.08
N VAL A 85 -8.41 1.12 -11.31
CA VAL A 85 -8.55 2.57 -11.56
C VAL A 85 -9.90 2.97 -12.13
N ALA A 86 -10.68 2.01 -12.64
CA ALA A 86 -11.95 2.25 -13.29
C ALA A 86 -12.97 1.15 -12.99
N ALA A 87 -14.24 1.51 -13.02
CA ALA A 87 -15.34 0.55 -12.99
C ALA A 87 -15.43 -0.13 -14.36
N VAL A 88 -15.13 -1.43 -14.41
CA VAL A 88 -15.17 -2.21 -15.64
C VAL A 88 -16.29 -3.23 -15.54
N GLU A 89 -17.23 -3.17 -16.48
CA GLU A 89 -18.23 -4.21 -16.70
C GLU A 89 -17.81 -5.06 -17.90
N GLY A 90 -18.06 -6.37 -17.82
CA GLY A 90 -17.74 -7.26 -18.92
C GLY A 90 -18.49 -8.58 -18.84
N THR A 91 -18.57 -9.23 -19.99
CA THR A 91 -19.20 -10.53 -20.17
C THR A 91 -18.11 -11.60 -20.20
N GLU A 92 -18.23 -12.60 -19.32
CA GLU A 92 -17.32 -13.74 -19.30
C GLU A 92 -17.70 -14.73 -20.41
N TYR A 93 -16.72 -15.06 -21.25
CA TYR A 93 -16.84 -16.11 -22.24
C TYR A 93 -15.98 -17.30 -21.82
N PRO A 94 -16.57 -18.51 -21.69
CA PRO A 94 -15.81 -19.72 -21.45
C PRO A 94 -14.65 -19.83 -22.44
N ASP A 95 -13.46 -20.18 -21.93
CA ASP A 95 -12.21 -20.36 -22.68
C ASP A 95 -11.60 -19.12 -23.36
N MET A 96 -12.31 -17.99 -23.42
CA MET A 96 -11.83 -16.74 -24.04
C MET A 96 -11.57 -15.62 -23.03
N GLY A 97 -12.12 -15.73 -21.82
CA GLY A 97 -12.00 -14.74 -20.75
C GLY A 97 -13.05 -13.63 -20.83
N THR A 98 -12.76 -12.50 -20.18
CA THR A 98 -13.71 -11.38 -20.07
C THR A 98 -13.66 -10.49 -21.31
N PHE A 99 -14.80 -10.33 -21.98
CA PHE A 99 -15.03 -9.26 -22.94
C PHE A 99 -15.49 -7.99 -22.22
N VAL A 100 -14.80 -6.87 -22.40
CA VAL A 100 -15.14 -5.61 -21.72
C VAL A 100 -16.32 -4.95 -22.41
N ASP A 101 -17.43 -4.78 -21.70
CA ASP A 101 -18.67 -4.16 -22.18
C ASP A 101 -18.70 -2.65 -21.91
N SER A 102 -18.16 -2.22 -20.76
CA SER A 102 -18.12 -0.80 -20.39
C SER A 102 -16.94 -0.47 -19.47
N ILE A 103 -16.48 0.78 -19.54
CA ILE A 103 -15.52 1.36 -18.59
C ILE A 103 -16.07 2.70 -18.11
N ASN A 104 -16.19 2.86 -16.80
CA ASN A 104 -16.78 4.04 -16.14
C ASN A 104 -18.13 4.46 -16.73
N GLY A 105 -18.97 3.47 -17.07
CA GLY A 105 -20.31 3.68 -17.64
C GLY A 105 -20.34 3.96 -19.15
N VAL A 106 -19.19 4.10 -19.81
CA VAL A 106 -19.12 4.24 -21.27
C VAL A 106 -19.12 2.85 -21.91
N ARG A 107 -20.23 2.52 -22.58
CA ARG A 107 -20.50 1.19 -23.14
C ARG A 107 -20.02 1.08 -24.59
N ASN A 108 -19.74 -0.15 -25.00
CA ASN A 108 -19.58 -0.49 -26.41
C ASN A 108 -20.84 -0.11 -27.22
N GLU A 109 -20.63 0.27 -28.48
CA GLU A 109 -21.68 0.55 -29.46
C GLU A 109 -21.43 -0.25 -30.74
N SER A 110 -22.40 -0.27 -31.66
CA SER A 110 -22.21 -0.94 -32.95
C SER A 110 -20.97 -0.41 -33.67
N GLY A 111 -19.96 -1.26 -33.85
CA GLY A 111 -18.69 -0.91 -34.48
C GLY A 111 -17.70 -0.14 -33.61
N ARG A 112 -17.96 0.05 -32.30
CA ARG A 112 -17.05 0.72 -31.36
C ARG A 112 -16.89 -0.11 -30.10
N TYR A 113 -15.65 -0.53 -29.84
CA TYR A 113 -15.30 -1.41 -28.73
C TYR A 113 -14.08 -0.91 -27.99
N TRP A 114 -13.97 -1.26 -26.71
CA TRP A 114 -12.76 -1.07 -25.93
C TRP A 114 -11.61 -1.95 -26.47
N ILE A 115 -10.45 -1.35 -26.69
CA ILE A 115 -9.26 -2.02 -27.24
C ILE A 115 -8.06 -1.76 -26.33
N TRP A 116 -7.23 -2.77 -26.16
CA TRP A 116 -5.98 -2.67 -25.41
C TRP A 116 -4.84 -2.22 -26.33
N TYR A 117 -4.05 -1.27 -25.87
CA TYR A 117 -2.92 -0.72 -26.61
C TYR A 117 -1.71 -0.50 -25.68
N ILE A 118 -0.51 -0.76 -26.20
CA ILE A 118 0.77 -0.50 -25.54
C ILE A 118 1.52 0.51 -26.39
N TRP A 119 1.84 1.68 -25.82
CA TRP A 119 2.43 2.81 -26.58
C TRP A 119 3.90 2.58 -26.93
N ASN A 120 4.69 2.03 -26.02
CA ASN A 120 6.13 1.82 -26.18
C ASN A 120 6.49 0.38 -25.80
N GLN A 121 6.64 -0.50 -26.79
CA GLN A 121 7.28 -1.81 -26.62
C GLN A 121 8.77 -1.71 -26.90
#